data_AF-A0AAN8KB88-F1
#
_entry.id   AF-A0AAN8KB88-F1
#
_cell.length_a   1.000
_cell.length_b   1.000
_cell.length_c   1.000
_cell.angle_alpha   90.00
_cell.angle_beta   90.00
_cell.angle_gamma   90.00
#
_symmetry.space_group_name_H-M   'P 1'
#
loop_
_entity.id
_entity.type
_entity.pdbx_description
1 polymer ?
#
loop_
_entity_poly.entity_id
_entity_poly.type
_entity_poly.pdbx_seq_one_letter_code
_entity_poly.pdbx_strand_id
1 'polypeptide(L)'
;MKKKMVIDSEDEYDSELDDFIDDGDDGAADYSSAIRQIFGYDKRRFRDEEDDVDNMESSFSACMKEEAKSARLGLLEDLEDMKKEQEELKRKAMRKKMK
;
A
#
# COMPACT_ATOMS: atom_id res chain seq x y z
N MET A 1 -11.91 59.53 43.02
CA MET A 1 -11.25 58.21 43.17
C MET A 1 -12.21 57.13 42.68
N LYS A 2 -11.83 56.33 41.68
CA LYS A 2 -12.67 55.24 41.14
C LYS A 2 -12.44 53.96 41.94
N LYS A 3 -13.52 53.36 42.43
CA LYS A 3 -13.52 52.13 43.24
C LYS A 3 -13.06 50.97 42.35
N LYS A 4 -11.91 50.36 42.66
CA LYS A 4 -11.46 49.11 42.01
C LYS A 4 -12.48 48.02 42.36
N MET A 5 -13.04 47.35 41.36
CA MET A 5 -13.75 46.09 41.57
C MET A 5 -12.70 45.05 41.93
N VAL A 6 -12.77 44.53 43.15
CA VAL A 6 -12.05 43.32 43.56
C VAL A 6 -13.03 42.18 43.32
N ILE A 7 -12.74 41.36 42.31
CA ILE A 7 -13.40 40.05 42.17
C ILE A 7 -12.69 39.18 43.18
N ASP A 8 -13.42 38.80 44.23
CA ASP A 8 -12.95 37.84 45.22
C ASP A 8 -13.03 36.46 44.55
N SER A 9 -11.92 36.05 43.94
CA SER A 9 -11.80 34.78 43.25
C SER A 9 -11.47 33.69 44.26
N GLU A 10 -12.35 33.47 45.25
CA GLU A 10 -12.37 32.25 46.06
C GLU A 10 -13.12 31.12 45.32
N ASP A 11 -12.90 30.98 44.00
CA ASP A 11 -13.24 29.74 43.31
C ASP A 11 -12.15 28.73 43.71
N GLU A 12 -12.52 27.86 44.64
CA GLU A 12 -11.75 26.71 45.08
C GLU A 12 -11.26 25.95 43.83
N TYR A 13 -9.94 25.78 43.71
CA TYR A 13 -9.33 25.11 42.57
C TYR A 13 -9.91 23.69 42.45
N ASP A 14 -10.77 23.49 41.45
CA ASP A 14 -11.44 22.21 41.25
C ASP A 14 -10.46 21.21 40.64
N SER A 15 -9.76 20.49 41.52
CA SER A 15 -8.80 19.45 41.17
C SER A 15 -9.44 18.26 40.44
N GLU A 16 -10.79 18.14 40.37
CA GLU A 16 -11.44 17.14 39.51
C GLU A 16 -11.33 17.50 38.02
N LEU A 17 -11.07 18.76 37.67
CA LEU A 17 -10.89 19.23 36.30
C LEU A 17 -9.43 19.19 35.82
N ASP A 18 -8.47 18.86 36.69
CA ASP A 18 -7.06 18.69 36.30
C ASP A 18 -6.87 17.48 35.36
N ASP A 19 -7.69 16.44 35.50
CA ASP A 19 -7.68 15.26 34.63
C ASP A 19 -8.46 15.49 33.30
N PHE A 20 -9.09 16.66 33.11
CA PHE A 20 -9.88 16.96 31.91
C PHE A 20 -9.01 17.38 30.71
N ILE A 21 -7.90 18.06 30.96
CA ILE A 21 -6.96 18.49 29.92
C ILE A 21 -5.77 17.52 29.92
N ASP A 22 -5.76 16.60 28.97
CA ASP A 22 -4.56 15.83 28.64
C ASP A 22 -3.56 16.78 27.96
N ASP A 23 -2.70 17.41 28.78
CA ASP A 23 -1.54 18.19 28.34
C ASP A 23 -0.44 17.29 27.72
N GLY A 24 -0.73 15.99 27.59
CA GLY A 24 0.02 15.05 26.78
C GLY A 24 0.19 15.60 25.38
N ASP A 25 1.45 15.66 24.95
CA ASP A 25 1.81 15.89 23.57
C ASP A 25 1.22 14.74 22.74
N ASP A 26 -0.04 14.92 22.32
CA ASP A 26 -0.62 14.30 21.14
C ASP A 26 0.09 14.82 19.86
N GLY A 27 1.37 15.24 19.98
CA GLY A 27 2.47 14.56 19.30
C GLY A 27 2.11 14.30 17.86
N ALA A 28 1.90 15.43 17.15
CA ALA A 28 1.33 15.53 15.81
C ALA A 28 1.34 14.18 15.11
N ALA A 29 0.18 13.49 15.13
CA ALA A 29 0.01 12.12 14.66
C ALA A 29 0.96 11.87 13.49
N ASP A 30 1.88 10.92 13.61
CA ASP A 30 2.98 10.71 12.68
C ASP A 30 2.42 10.24 11.31
N TYR A 31 1.84 11.17 10.57
CA TYR A 31 1.21 10.96 9.28
C TYR A 31 2.23 10.36 8.32
N SER A 32 3.51 10.70 8.49
CA SER A 32 4.61 10.15 7.72
C SER A 32 4.80 8.65 7.95
N SER A 33 4.72 8.16 9.19
CA SER A 33 4.78 6.71 9.44
C SER A 33 3.51 5.98 9.00
N ALA A 34 2.33 6.57 9.19
CA ALA A 34 1.08 6.02 8.70
C ALA A 34 1.09 5.86 7.16
N ILE A 35 1.54 6.89 6.43
CA ILE A 35 1.67 6.84 4.97
C ILE A 35 2.69 5.79 4.54
N ARG A 36 3.85 5.69 5.22
CA ARG A 36 4.85 4.64 4.94
C ARG A 36 4.30 3.24 5.15
N GLN A 37 3.50 3.04 6.19
CA GLN A 37 2.87 1.76 6.48
C GLN A 37 1.83 1.40 5.42
N ILE A 38 1.03 2.36 4.97
CA ILE A 38 0.00 2.16 3.93
C ILE A 38 0.65 1.70 2.62
N PHE A 39 1.73 2.35 2.17
CA PHE A 39 2.34 2.08 0.87
C PHE A 39 3.56 1.13 0.92
N GLY A 40 4.00 0.71 2.12
CA GLY A 40 5.19 -0.12 2.29
C GLY A 40 6.50 0.58 1.91
N TYR A 41 6.56 1.91 2.02
CA TYR A 41 7.73 2.70 1.64
C TYR A 41 8.78 2.76 2.76
N ASP A 42 9.99 2.30 2.48
CA ASP A 42 11.14 2.42 3.39
C ASP A 42 12.28 3.21 2.73
N LYS A 43 12.43 4.47 3.16
CA LYS A 43 13.48 5.38 2.67
C LYS A 43 14.91 4.83 2.81
N ARG A 44 15.14 3.91 3.75
CA ARG A 44 16.48 3.33 3.97
C ARG A 44 16.92 2.43 2.83
N ARG A 45 15.97 1.88 2.05
CA ARG A 45 16.27 1.02 0.89
C ARG A 45 16.94 1.78 -0.26
N PHE A 46 16.68 3.08 -0.37
CA PHE A 46 17.11 3.93 -1.48
C PHE A 46 18.27 4.85 -1.10
N ARG A 47 18.88 4.67 0.09
CA ARG A 47 19.91 5.59 0.60
C ARG A 47 21.18 5.59 -0.24
N ASP A 48 21.53 4.42 -0.76
CA ASP A 48 22.77 4.15 -1.48
C ASP A 48 22.50 3.90 -2.99
N GLU A 49 21.28 4.18 -3.45
CA GLU A 49 20.95 4.16 -4.88
C GLU A 49 21.43 5.48 -5.49
N GLU A 50 22.39 5.41 -6.41
CA GLU A 50 22.68 6.52 -7.31
C GLU A 50 21.46 6.64 -8.24
N ASP A 51 20.83 7.82 -8.30
CA ASP A 51 19.67 8.12 -9.15
C ASP A 51 20.07 8.10 -10.66
N ASP A 52 20.53 6.96 -11.18
CA ASP A 52 20.77 6.73 -12.61
C ASP A 52 19.43 6.54 -13.33
N VAL A 53 18.78 7.67 -13.53
CA VAL A 53 17.47 7.80 -14.20
C VAL A 53 17.59 7.82 -15.72
N ASP A 54 18.81 7.88 -16.27
CA ASP A 54 19.05 8.10 -17.70
C ASP A 54 18.63 6.90 -18.56
N ASN A 55 18.55 5.71 -17.98
CA ASN A 55 18.27 4.45 -18.69
C ASN A 55 16.88 3.86 -18.41
N MET A 56 15.94 4.67 -17.90
CA MET A 56 14.57 4.20 -17.63
C MET A 56 13.68 4.11 -18.87
N GLU A 57 14.10 4.69 -19.99
CA GLU A 57 13.33 4.71 -21.23
C GLU A 57 13.68 3.52 -22.15
N SER A 58 12.68 3.05 -22.90
CA SER A 58 12.86 2.01 -23.92
C SER A 58 12.62 2.57 -25.32
N SER A 59 13.41 2.09 -26.29
CA SER A 59 13.19 2.44 -27.70
C SER A 59 11.91 1.80 -28.24
N PHE A 60 11.26 2.45 -29.22
CA PHE A 60 10.08 1.90 -29.91
C PHE A 60 10.31 0.46 -30.42
N SER A 61 11.50 0.19 -30.96
CA SER A 61 11.85 -1.14 -31.46
C SER A 61 11.91 -2.21 -30.36
N ALA A 62 12.28 -1.83 -29.13
CA ALA A 62 12.30 -2.71 -27.98
C ALA A 62 10.87 -3.03 -27.54
N CYS A 63 10.00 -2.02 -27.42
CA CYS A 63 8.59 -2.20 -27.09
C CYS A 63 7.90 -3.13 -28.10
N MET A 64 8.07 -2.90 -29.40
CA MET A 64 7.45 -3.76 -30.43
C MET A 64 7.92 -5.23 -30.36
N LYS A 65 9.19 -5.47 -30.03
CA LYS A 65 9.72 -6.82 -29.84
C LYS A 65 9.12 -7.50 -28.61
N GLU A 66 8.96 -6.74 -27.53
CA GLU A 66 8.36 -7.21 -26.30
C GLU A 66 6.88 -7.55 -26.51
N GLU A 67 6.11 -6.68 -27.16
CA GLU A 67 4.71 -6.93 -27.53
C GLU A 67 4.57 -8.22 -28.36
N ALA A 68 5.40 -8.40 -29.39
CA ALA A 68 5.38 -9.60 -30.22
C ALA A 68 5.74 -10.86 -29.42
N LYS A 69 6.69 -10.77 -28.48
CA LYS A 69 7.07 -11.88 -27.60
C LYS A 69 5.92 -12.23 -26.64
N SER A 70 5.30 -11.23 -26.02
CA SER A 70 4.17 -11.40 -25.11
C SER A 70 2.96 -12.01 -25.81
N ALA A 71 2.62 -11.54 -27.01
CA ALA A 71 1.55 -12.12 -27.81
C ALA A 71 1.81 -13.59 -28.17
N ARG A 72 3.05 -13.93 -28.53
CA ARG A 72 3.43 -15.32 -28.82
C ARG A 72 3.34 -16.20 -27.58
N LEU A 73 3.80 -15.72 -26.43
CA LEU A 73 3.76 -16.47 -25.18
C LEU A 73 2.32 -16.70 -24.71
N GLY A 74 1.47 -15.67 -24.75
CA GLY A 74 0.06 -15.79 -24.40
C GLY A 74 -0.67 -16.83 -25.28
N LEU A 75 -0.41 -16.83 -26.59
CA LEU A 75 -1.01 -17.85 -27.47
C LEU A 75 -0.54 -19.27 -27.12
N LEU A 76 0.73 -19.45 -26.75
CA LEU A 76 1.26 -20.76 -26.38
C LEU A 76 0.67 -21.25 -25.06
N GLU A 77 0.51 -20.35 -24.09
CA GLU A 77 -0.14 -20.62 -22.80
C GLU A 77 -1.60 -21.07 -23.01
N ASP A 78 -2.37 -20.32 -23.80
CA ASP A 78 -3.76 -20.67 -24.13
C ASP A 78 -3.87 -22.07 -24.77
N LEU A 79 -2.97 -22.38 -25.72
CA LEU A 79 -2.96 -23.68 -26.39
C LEU A 79 -2.59 -24.83 -25.44
N GLU A 80 -1.66 -24.60 -24.52
CA GLU A 80 -1.28 -25.59 -23.51
C GLU A 80 -2.43 -25.87 -22.56
N ASP A 81 -3.12 -24.82 -22.09
CA ASP A 81 -4.28 -24.94 -21.20
C ASP A 81 -5.43 -25.68 -21.88
N MET A 82 -5.77 -25.35 -23.13
CA MET A 82 -6.78 -26.07 -23.91
C MET A 82 -6.44 -27.55 -24.05
N LYS A 83 -5.17 -27.88 -24.29
CA LYS A 83 -4.72 -29.28 -24.42
C LYS A 83 -4.86 -30.01 -23.09
N LYS A 84 -4.43 -29.40 -21.99
CA LYS A 84 -4.52 -29.97 -20.65
C LYS A 84 -5.97 -30.20 -20.23
N GLU A 85 -6.87 -29.25 -20.51
CA GLU A 85 -8.30 -29.39 -20.23
C GLU A 85 -8.91 -30.55 -21.04
N GLN A 86 -8.59 -30.68 -22.33
CA GLN A 86 -9.05 -31.80 -23.14
C GLN A 86 -8.57 -33.16 -22.62
N GLU A 87 -7.32 -33.26 -22.18
CA GLU A 87 -6.77 -34.48 -21.59
C GLU A 87 -7.47 -34.84 -20.27
N GLU A 88 -7.76 -33.85 -19.43
CA GLU A 88 -8.53 -34.06 -18.20
C GLU A 88 -9.96 -34.52 -18.49
N LEU A 89 -10.64 -33.93 -19.46
CA LEU A 89 -11.98 -34.34 -19.88
C LEU A 89 -11.99 -35.78 -20.39
N LYS A 90 -11.01 -36.16 -21.22
CA LYS A 90 -10.84 -37.54 -21.70
C LYS A 90 -10.62 -38.51 -20.54
N ARG A 91 -9.73 -38.16 -19.59
CA ARG A 91 -9.46 -38.98 -18.40
C ARG A 91 -10.70 -39.13 -17.50
N LYS A 92 -11.46 -38.06 -17.28
CA LYS A 92 -12.74 -38.07 -16.54
C LYS A 92 -13.78 -38.94 -17.25
N ALA A 93 -13.88 -38.86 -18.58
CA ALA A 93 -14.80 -39.67 -19.37
C ALA A 93 -14.46 -41.17 -19.32
N MET A 94 -13.18 -41.54 -19.44
CA MET A 94 -12.76 -42.94 -19.31
C MET A 94 -13.03 -43.49 -17.91
N ARG A 95 -12.76 -42.71 -16.86
CA ARG A 95 -13.09 -43.09 -15.47
C ARG A 95 -14.59 -43.34 -15.26
N LYS A 96 -15.46 -42.56 -15.90
CA LYS A 96 -16.92 -42.77 -15.86
C LYS A 96 -17.35 -44.04 -16.60
N LYS A 97 -16.66 -44.43 -17.67
CA LYS A 97 -16.96 -45.68 -18.42
C LYS A 97 -16.48 -46.95 -17.72
N MET A 98 -15.48 -46.84 -16.83
CA MET A 98 -14.97 -47.97 -16.04
C MET A 98 -15.75 -48.22 -14.74
N LYS A 99 -16.70 -47.33 -14.40
CA LYS A 99 -17.63 -47.46 -13.28
C LYS A 99 -18.94 -48.02 -13.77
#